data_AF-A0A3M2EB99-F1
#
_entry.id   AF-A0A3M2EB99-F1
#
_cell.length_a   1.000
_cell.length_b   1.000
_cell.length_c   1.000
_cell.angle_alpha   90.00
_cell.angle_beta   90.00
_cell.angle_gamma   90.00
#
_symmetry.space_group_name_H-M   'P 1'
#
loop_
_entity.id
_entity.type
_entity.pdbx_description
1 polymer ?
#
loop_
_entity_poly.entity_id
_entity_poly.type
_entity_poly.pdbx_seq_one_letter_code
_entity_poly.pdbx_strand_id
1 'polypeptide(L)'
;PLPDRLRLLALHAAAGRPASFEPPPAGPERARALAQLARNAAASPSPETLVPLLDRMRGAPDADAARARFAAALARRAERLRFELPIDDDPARAAHADRLAALAAEHAARPRDRARALLVRGLLRLRAEDLAGAQAIADDLAAGASPEEREAADRLRRRIAVRTPPADGDGAESFMDGSVRHYPAGGDRALVWFLHAWSSVDRAMVARTRDFLAGHGIALVTVRDSRGMAGLDGWGDHAGDRAGAVRALAGILRAQGYRRHVATGNSMSGSSAIWFAVETGALGALVINAFAGLPRREEVPGRLNQRRLDRLVARTGTDLPELDRALAGLPGFVLHLHHSDSSPLYRLHVDRFGALPQARLFAHGSGDDGGHLVARLHAPDRLAGTYLPFLADCGLVAAGG
;
A
#
# COMPACT_ATOMS: atom_id res chain seq x y z
N PRO A 1 40.99 9.57 -18.67
CA PRO A 1 40.60 8.83 -19.90
C PRO A 1 40.72 7.32 -19.69
N LEU A 2 39.65 6.55 -19.90
CA LEU A 2 39.76 5.08 -19.94
C LEU A 2 40.53 4.68 -21.21
N PRO A 3 41.41 3.67 -21.15
CA PRO A 3 41.97 3.07 -22.36
C PRO A 3 40.86 2.61 -23.30
N ASP A 4 40.99 2.88 -24.60
CA ASP A 4 39.95 2.63 -25.61
C ASP A 4 39.40 1.20 -25.60
N ARG A 5 40.23 0.23 -25.19
CA ARG A 5 39.85 -1.18 -24.97
C ARG A 5 38.70 -1.37 -23.98
N LEU A 6 38.68 -0.64 -22.86
CA LEU A 6 37.62 -0.78 -21.84
C LEU A 6 36.30 -0.13 -22.28
N ARG A 7 36.38 0.88 -23.15
CA ARG A 7 35.21 1.54 -23.75
C ARG A 7 34.56 0.67 -24.82
N LEU A 8 35.39 0.04 -25.67
CA LEU A 8 34.96 -0.99 -26.64
C LEU A 8 34.34 -2.21 -25.94
N LEU A 9 34.91 -2.66 -24.83
CA LEU A 9 34.36 -3.78 -24.05
C LEU A 9 32.97 -3.47 -23.49
N ALA A 10 32.75 -2.27 -22.94
CA ALA A 10 31.43 -1.83 -22.50
C ALA A 10 30.41 -1.79 -23.65
N LEU A 11 30.84 -1.39 -24.85
CA LEU A 11 30.00 -1.33 -26.05
C LEU A 11 29.69 -2.73 -26.62
N HIS A 12 30.66 -3.64 -26.66
CA HIS A 12 30.46 -5.02 -27.09
C HIS A 12 29.55 -5.80 -26.15
N ALA A 13 29.71 -5.58 -24.84
CA ALA A 13 28.88 -6.20 -23.81
C ALA A 13 27.44 -5.64 -23.84
N ALA A 14 27.27 -4.34 -24.09
CA ALA A 14 25.96 -3.74 -24.35
C ALA A 14 25.32 -4.23 -25.68
N ALA A 15 26.13 -4.68 -26.64
CA ALA A 15 25.69 -5.19 -27.93
C ALA A 15 25.51 -6.73 -27.98
N GLY A 16 25.61 -7.43 -26.84
CA GLY A 16 25.37 -8.89 -26.76
C GLY A 16 26.37 -9.76 -27.52
N ARG A 17 27.55 -9.24 -27.88
CA ARG A 17 28.58 -10.03 -28.59
C ARG A 17 29.52 -10.70 -27.57
N PRO A 18 29.80 -12.00 -27.68
CA PRO A 18 30.79 -12.66 -26.83
C PRO A 18 32.17 -12.14 -27.21
N ALA A 19 32.68 -11.17 -26.46
CA ALA A 19 34.08 -10.81 -26.57
C ALA A 19 34.92 -11.97 -26.01
N SER A 20 35.91 -12.44 -26.76
CA SER A 20 37.05 -13.19 -26.22
C SER A 20 37.79 -12.28 -25.24
N PHE A 21 37.31 -12.28 -23.99
CA PHE A 21 37.81 -11.43 -22.94
C PHE A 21 38.95 -12.13 -22.22
N GLU A 22 40.17 -11.62 -22.38
CA GLU A 22 41.24 -11.84 -21.42
C GLU A 22 41.12 -10.78 -20.31
N PRO A 23 41.02 -11.18 -19.02
CA PRO A 23 40.94 -10.22 -17.94
C PRO A 23 42.23 -9.39 -17.87
N PRO A 24 42.15 -8.06 -17.64
CA PRO A 24 43.33 -7.25 -17.41
C PRO A 24 44.14 -7.82 -16.22
N PRO A 25 45.49 -7.68 -16.25
CA PRO A 25 46.35 -8.19 -15.20
C PRO A 25 45.93 -7.66 -13.82
N ALA A 26 46.18 -8.43 -12.77
CA ALA A 26 45.81 -8.07 -11.40
C ALA A 26 46.36 -6.69 -11.01
N GLY A 27 45.53 -5.84 -10.39
CA GLY A 27 45.92 -4.48 -9.99
C GLY A 27 44.80 -3.44 -10.09
N PRO A 28 45.12 -2.15 -9.83
CA PRO A 28 44.14 -1.06 -9.73
C PRO A 28 43.31 -0.85 -11.00
N GLU A 29 43.90 -1.14 -12.17
CA GLU A 29 43.23 -1.01 -13.47
C GLU A 29 42.15 -2.08 -13.67
N ARG A 30 42.42 -3.33 -13.23
CA ARG A 30 41.42 -4.39 -13.17
C ARG A 30 40.25 -3.95 -12.28
N ALA A 31 40.51 -3.52 -11.05
CA ALA A 31 39.45 -3.06 -10.14
C ALA A 31 38.58 -1.92 -10.73
N ARG A 32 39.18 -0.96 -11.45
CA ARG A 32 38.45 0.12 -12.14
C ARG A 32 37.60 -0.40 -13.31
N ALA A 33 38.16 -1.28 -14.13
CA ALA A 33 37.45 -1.92 -15.23
C ALA A 33 36.24 -2.73 -14.72
N LEU A 34 36.42 -3.49 -13.65
CA LEU A 34 35.36 -4.28 -13.03
C LEU A 34 34.26 -3.40 -12.43
N ALA A 35 34.62 -2.29 -11.78
CA ALA A 35 33.65 -1.33 -11.25
C ALA A 35 32.83 -0.66 -12.37
N GLN A 36 33.45 -0.34 -13.50
CA GLN A 36 32.76 0.24 -14.65
C GLN A 36 31.85 -0.78 -15.34
N LEU A 37 32.31 -2.04 -15.49
CA LEU A 37 31.50 -3.13 -16.03
C LEU A 37 30.26 -3.36 -15.16
N ALA A 38 30.41 -3.41 -13.83
CA ALA A 38 29.29 -3.53 -12.90
C ALA A 38 28.27 -2.37 -13.03
N ARG A 39 28.75 -1.14 -13.22
CA ARG A 39 27.88 0.03 -13.46
C ARG A 39 27.14 -0.06 -14.79
N ASN A 40 27.84 -0.37 -15.86
CA ASN A 40 27.26 -0.51 -17.20
C ASN A 40 26.26 -1.67 -17.23
N ALA A 41 26.56 -2.76 -16.53
CA ALA A 41 25.71 -3.92 -16.46
C ALA A 41 24.41 -3.63 -15.73
N ALA A 42 24.47 -2.95 -14.58
CA ALA A 42 23.27 -2.49 -13.91
C ALA A 42 22.48 -1.43 -14.69
N ALA A 43 23.11 -0.71 -15.62
CA ALA A 43 22.46 0.23 -16.53
C ALA A 43 21.90 -0.44 -17.81
N SER A 44 22.36 -1.64 -18.15
CA SER A 44 21.93 -2.40 -19.34
C SER A 44 20.43 -2.76 -19.30
N PRO A 45 19.71 -2.73 -20.43
CA PRO A 45 18.37 -3.30 -20.53
C PRO A 45 18.35 -4.83 -20.34
N SER A 46 19.48 -5.51 -20.54
CA SER A 46 19.63 -6.97 -20.39
C SER A 46 20.86 -7.30 -19.52
N PRO A 47 20.81 -7.10 -18.20
CA PRO A 47 21.95 -7.38 -17.30
C PRO A 47 22.34 -8.86 -17.23
N GLU A 48 21.43 -9.77 -17.56
CA GLU A 48 21.68 -11.22 -17.68
C GLU A 48 22.78 -11.56 -18.70
N THR A 49 22.97 -10.74 -19.74
CA THR A 49 24.04 -10.95 -20.73
C THR A 49 25.44 -10.69 -20.15
N LEU A 50 25.50 -10.12 -18.94
CA LEU A 50 26.72 -9.66 -18.29
C LEU A 50 27.06 -10.50 -17.05
N VAL A 51 26.15 -11.37 -16.62
CA VAL A 51 26.38 -12.37 -15.56
C VAL A 51 27.51 -13.34 -15.92
N PRO A 52 27.59 -13.91 -17.15
CA PRO A 52 28.70 -14.78 -17.52
C PRO A 52 30.07 -14.09 -17.47
N LEU A 53 30.12 -12.78 -17.72
CA LEU A 53 31.36 -12.00 -17.61
C LEU A 53 31.80 -11.84 -16.15
N LEU A 54 30.87 -11.71 -15.21
CA LEU A 54 31.16 -11.66 -13.78
C LEU A 54 31.52 -13.04 -13.22
N ASP A 55 30.97 -14.12 -13.78
CA ASP A 55 31.30 -15.50 -13.42
C ASP A 55 32.66 -15.96 -13.91
N ARG A 56 33.09 -15.50 -15.09
CA ARG A 56 34.47 -15.69 -15.57
C ARG A 56 35.54 -15.01 -14.71
N MET A 57 35.14 -14.15 -13.77
CA MET A 57 36.03 -13.42 -12.88
C MET A 57 36.09 -14.00 -11.46
N ARG A 58 35.46 -15.17 -11.21
CA ARG A 58 35.51 -15.86 -9.90
C ARG A 58 36.96 -16.12 -9.47
N GLY A 59 37.28 -15.86 -8.20
CA GLY A 59 38.59 -16.17 -7.60
C GLY A 59 39.62 -15.03 -7.54
N ALA A 60 39.31 -13.83 -8.03
CA ALA A 60 40.16 -12.65 -7.84
C ALA A 60 39.68 -11.80 -6.64
N PRO A 61 40.58 -11.28 -5.77
CA PRO A 61 40.20 -10.46 -4.61
C PRO A 61 39.35 -9.22 -4.98
N ASP A 62 39.62 -8.63 -6.14
CA ASP A 62 38.88 -7.46 -6.67
C ASP A 62 37.51 -7.83 -7.27
N ALA A 63 37.26 -9.12 -7.54
CA ALA A 63 36.02 -9.58 -8.13
C ALA A 63 34.86 -9.58 -7.13
N ASP A 64 35.12 -9.85 -5.85
CA ASP A 64 34.08 -9.83 -4.82
C ASP A 64 33.56 -8.41 -4.57
N ALA A 65 34.46 -7.42 -4.56
CA ALA A 65 34.08 -6.01 -4.47
C ALA A 65 33.29 -5.56 -5.71
N ALA A 66 33.63 -6.05 -6.90
CA ALA A 66 32.89 -5.77 -8.13
C ALA A 66 31.51 -6.43 -8.14
N ARG A 67 31.40 -7.68 -7.69
CA ARG A 67 30.14 -8.43 -7.52
C ARG A 67 29.21 -7.74 -6.54
N ALA A 68 29.71 -7.33 -5.38
CA ALA A 68 28.94 -6.56 -4.40
C ALA A 68 28.38 -5.26 -5.01
N ARG A 69 29.19 -4.52 -5.78
CA ARG A 69 28.74 -3.30 -6.47
C ARG A 69 27.70 -3.57 -7.54
N PHE A 70 27.86 -4.66 -8.30
CA PHE A 70 26.89 -5.11 -9.30
C PHE A 70 25.55 -5.49 -8.66
N ALA A 71 25.57 -6.39 -7.67
CA ALA A 71 24.39 -6.80 -6.91
C ALA A 71 23.65 -5.60 -6.30
N ALA A 72 24.37 -4.69 -5.64
CA ALA A 72 23.77 -3.49 -5.07
C ALA A 72 23.16 -2.56 -6.15
N ALA A 73 23.75 -2.50 -7.34
CA ALA A 73 23.23 -1.69 -8.45
C ALA A 73 21.98 -2.33 -9.10
N LEU A 74 21.95 -3.65 -9.25
CA LEU A 74 20.76 -4.40 -9.67
C LEU A 74 19.62 -4.24 -8.65
N ALA A 75 19.88 -4.40 -7.36
CA ALA A 75 18.89 -4.21 -6.30
C ALA A 75 18.31 -2.79 -6.31
N ARG A 76 19.15 -1.75 -6.46
CA ARG A 76 18.69 -0.36 -6.62
C ARG A 76 17.87 -0.14 -7.89
N ARG A 77 18.18 -0.83 -8.98
CA ARG A 77 17.40 -0.75 -10.22
C ARG A 77 16.04 -1.43 -10.06
N ALA A 78 16.01 -2.65 -9.53
CA ALA A 78 14.76 -3.36 -9.22
C ALA A 78 13.88 -2.53 -8.26
N GLU A 79 14.49 -1.91 -7.24
CA GLU A 79 13.78 -1.04 -6.31
C GLU A 79 13.26 0.24 -6.99
N ARG A 80 14.05 0.88 -7.85
CA ARG A 80 13.59 2.04 -8.64
C ARG A 80 12.41 1.66 -9.52
N LEU A 81 12.53 0.56 -10.27
CA LEU A 81 11.42 0.04 -11.08
C LEU A 81 10.19 -0.21 -10.21
N ARG A 82 10.32 -0.85 -9.04
CA ARG A 82 9.19 -1.03 -8.10
C ARG A 82 8.47 0.28 -7.75
N PHE A 83 9.18 1.40 -7.63
CA PHE A 83 8.60 2.71 -7.32
C PHE A 83 8.12 3.47 -8.55
N GLU A 84 8.81 3.34 -9.69
CA GLU A 84 8.49 3.99 -10.98
C GLU A 84 7.35 3.31 -11.72
N LEU A 85 7.07 2.05 -11.42
CA LEU A 85 6.03 1.27 -12.07
C LEU A 85 4.63 1.54 -11.48
N PRO A 86 3.61 1.80 -12.31
CA PRO A 86 2.34 1.10 -12.19
C PRO A 86 2.56 -0.36 -12.64
N ILE A 87 2.87 -1.25 -11.69
CA ILE A 87 3.21 -2.67 -11.97
C ILE A 87 2.01 -3.42 -12.57
N ASP A 88 0.82 -2.96 -12.23
CA ASP A 88 -0.45 -3.48 -12.67
C ASP A 88 -0.65 -3.32 -14.20
N ASP A 89 0.07 -2.37 -14.85
CA ASP A 89 -0.11 -2.04 -16.27
C ASP A 89 0.96 -2.65 -17.20
N ASP A 90 2.02 -3.28 -16.66
CA ASP A 90 3.10 -3.88 -17.47
C ASP A 90 3.72 -5.12 -16.80
N PRO A 91 3.12 -6.31 -17.00
CA PRO A 91 3.62 -7.59 -16.48
C PRO A 91 5.06 -7.90 -16.92
N ALA A 92 5.48 -7.43 -18.10
CA ALA A 92 6.82 -7.69 -18.63
C ALA A 92 7.88 -6.92 -17.84
N ARG A 93 7.62 -5.65 -17.51
CA ARG A 93 8.50 -4.87 -16.61
C ARG A 93 8.49 -5.39 -15.18
N ALA A 94 7.36 -5.87 -14.67
CA ALA A 94 7.27 -6.50 -13.36
C ALA A 94 8.16 -7.75 -13.29
N ALA A 95 8.04 -8.63 -14.28
CA ALA A 95 8.87 -9.82 -14.43
C ALA A 95 10.35 -9.48 -14.64
N HIS A 96 10.67 -8.38 -15.33
CA HIS A 96 12.03 -7.88 -15.44
C HIS A 96 12.57 -7.43 -14.07
N ALA A 97 11.81 -6.63 -13.31
CA ALA A 97 12.23 -6.19 -11.97
C ALA A 97 12.42 -7.37 -10.99
N ASP A 98 11.56 -8.40 -11.05
CA ASP A 98 11.71 -9.62 -10.25
C ASP A 98 13.00 -10.37 -10.61
N ARG A 99 13.29 -10.52 -11.92
CA ARG A 99 14.54 -11.10 -12.42
C ARG A 99 15.77 -10.34 -11.94
N LEU A 100 15.74 -9.00 -12.01
CA LEU A 100 16.84 -8.16 -11.50
C LEU A 100 17.08 -8.36 -10.01
N ALA A 101 16.01 -8.46 -9.21
CA ALA A 101 16.11 -8.68 -7.78
C ALA A 101 16.63 -10.08 -7.45
N ALA A 102 16.23 -11.11 -8.22
CA ALA A 102 16.77 -12.46 -8.09
C ALA A 102 18.29 -12.51 -8.39
N LEU A 103 18.73 -11.93 -9.52
CA LEU A 103 20.14 -11.82 -9.87
C LEU A 103 20.95 -11.04 -8.82
N ALA A 104 20.37 -9.97 -8.26
CA ALA A 104 21.00 -9.21 -7.20
C ALA A 104 21.22 -10.05 -5.93
N ALA A 105 20.26 -10.91 -5.56
CA ALA A 105 20.37 -11.79 -4.41
C ALA A 105 21.42 -12.89 -4.62
N GLU A 106 21.45 -13.50 -5.81
CA GLU A 106 22.40 -14.57 -6.17
C GLU A 106 23.86 -14.09 -6.13
N HIS A 107 24.12 -12.86 -6.58
CA HIS A 107 25.47 -12.30 -6.65
C HIS A 107 25.85 -11.42 -5.44
N ALA A 108 25.00 -11.35 -4.41
CA ALA A 108 25.29 -10.56 -3.23
C ALA A 108 26.43 -11.20 -2.42
N ALA A 109 27.54 -10.46 -2.27
CA ALA A 109 28.68 -10.90 -1.45
C ALA A 109 28.48 -10.65 0.06
N ARG A 110 27.44 -9.91 0.45
CA ARG A 110 27.16 -9.51 1.83
C ARG A 110 25.71 -9.88 2.20
N PRO A 111 25.46 -10.39 3.43
CA PRO A 111 24.11 -10.75 3.87
C PRO A 111 23.11 -9.59 3.76
N ARG A 112 23.53 -8.37 4.11
CA ARG A 112 22.71 -7.15 3.97
C ARG A 112 22.25 -6.87 2.54
N ASP A 113 23.12 -7.07 1.56
CA ASP A 113 22.79 -6.82 0.14
C ASP A 113 21.85 -7.89 -0.39
N ARG A 114 22.05 -9.16 0.02
CA ARG A 114 21.13 -10.28 -0.26
C ARG A 114 19.75 -10.01 0.34
N ALA A 115 19.70 -9.67 1.63
CA ALA A 115 18.47 -9.37 2.36
C ALA A 115 17.66 -8.25 1.68
N ARG A 116 18.32 -7.18 1.24
CA ARG A 116 17.68 -6.09 0.51
C ARG A 116 17.11 -6.56 -0.84
N ALA A 117 17.87 -7.33 -1.61
CA ALA A 117 17.44 -7.83 -2.91
C ALA A 117 16.23 -8.75 -2.79
N LEU A 118 16.27 -9.70 -1.85
CA LEU A 118 15.15 -10.60 -1.56
C LEU A 118 13.93 -9.85 -1.02
N LEU A 119 14.10 -8.85 -0.15
CA LEU A 119 12.99 -8.01 0.29
C LEU A 119 12.32 -7.28 -0.88
N VAL A 120 13.10 -6.71 -1.81
CA VAL A 120 12.56 -6.06 -3.02
C VAL A 120 11.78 -7.08 -3.86
N ARG A 121 12.33 -8.28 -4.05
CA ARG A 121 11.68 -9.38 -4.78
C ARG A 121 10.36 -9.78 -4.13
N GLY A 122 10.33 -10.01 -2.82
CA GLY A 122 9.11 -10.34 -2.08
C GLY A 122 8.05 -9.24 -2.17
N LEU A 123 8.45 -7.97 -2.13
CA LEU A 123 7.54 -6.84 -2.33
C LEU A 123 6.99 -6.75 -3.77
N LEU A 124 7.77 -7.17 -4.78
CA LEU A 124 7.29 -7.27 -6.17
C LEU A 124 6.25 -8.39 -6.30
N ARG A 125 6.50 -9.55 -5.68
CA ARG A 125 5.55 -10.68 -5.63
C ARG A 125 4.24 -10.31 -4.95
N LEU A 126 4.31 -9.63 -3.79
CA LEU A 126 3.12 -9.09 -3.12
C LEU A 126 2.34 -8.10 -3.99
N ARG A 127 3.01 -7.36 -4.87
CA ARG A 127 2.35 -6.42 -5.76
C ARG A 127 1.71 -7.10 -6.97
N ALA A 128 2.27 -8.21 -7.41
CA ALA A 128 1.68 -9.10 -8.41
C ALA A 128 0.65 -10.09 -7.80
N GLU A 129 0.22 -9.87 -6.55
CA GLU A 129 -0.73 -10.71 -5.80
C GLU A 129 -0.29 -12.17 -5.61
N ASP A 130 1.00 -12.46 -5.83
CA ASP A 130 1.63 -13.75 -5.60
C ASP A 130 2.03 -13.89 -4.11
N LEU A 131 1.02 -14.12 -3.25
CA LEU A 131 1.21 -14.30 -1.81
C LEU A 131 2.10 -15.50 -1.48
N ALA A 132 1.94 -16.61 -2.22
CA ALA A 132 2.72 -17.83 -2.01
C ALA A 132 4.21 -17.60 -2.34
N GLY A 133 4.50 -16.95 -3.46
CA GLY A 133 5.87 -16.57 -3.84
C GLY A 133 6.48 -15.56 -2.88
N ALA A 134 5.71 -14.59 -2.38
CA ALA A 134 6.18 -13.68 -1.34
C ALA A 134 6.49 -14.41 -0.02
N GLN A 135 5.64 -15.37 0.37
CA GLN A 135 5.83 -16.19 1.57
C GLN A 135 7.09 -17.07 1.46
N ALA A 136 7.30 -17.73 0.32
CA ALA A 136 8.51 -18.51 0.07
C ALA A 136 9.80 -17.68 0.22
N ILE A 137 9.79 -16.42 -0.24
CA ILE A 137 10.91 -15.49 -0.07
C ILE A 137 11.08 -15.08 1.40
N ALA A 138 9.99 -14.88 2.13
CA ALA A 138 10.04 -14.57 3.56
C ALA A 138 10.63 -15.72 4.37
N ASP A 139 10.33 -16.96 3.99
CA ASP A 139 10.87 -18.15 4.64
C ASP A 139 12.35 -18.39 4.29
N ASP A 140 12.76 -18.12 3.04
CA ASP A 140 14.18 -18.08 2.64
C ASP A 140 14.97 -17.03 3.44
N LEU A 141 14.41 -15.82 3.59
CA LEU A 141 15.00 -14.79 4.46
C LEU A 141 15.08 -15.22 5.92
N ALA A 142 14.08 -15.93 6.45
CA ALA A 142 14.05 -16.38 7.84
C ALA A 142 15.02 -17.54 8.11
N ALA A 143 15.27 -18.39 7.11
CA ALA A 143 16.29 -19.42 7.16
C ALA A 143 17.73 -18.85 7.14
N GLY A 144 17.88 -17.59 6.72
CA GLY A 144 19.14 -16.86 6.77
C GLY A 144 19.67 -16.66 8.19
N ALA A 145 20.99 -16.78 8.36
CA ALA A 145 21.64 -16.68 9.68
C ALA A 145 21.84 -15.22 10.14
N SER A 146 21.80 -14.24 9.24
CA SER A 146 22.13 -12.85 9.57
C SER A 146 20.95 -12.08 10.20
N PRO A 147 21.24 -11.10 11.09
CA PRO A 147 20.21 -10.21 11.63
C PRO A 147 19.45 -9.43 10.54
N GLU A 148 20.13 -9.02 9.47
CA GLU A 148 19.53 -8.27 8.36
C GLU A 148 18.50 -9.10 7.58
N GLU A 149 18.77 -10.40 7.41
CA GLU A 149 17.83 -11.32 6.75
C GLU A 149 16.60 -11.58 7.62
N ARG A 150 16.78 -11.79 8.93
CA ARG A 150 15.66 -11.90 9.88
C ARG A 150 14.80 -10.64 9.90
N GLU A 151 15.41 -9.46 9.94
CA GLU A 151 14.68 -8.20 9.90
C GLU A 151 13.91 -8.04 8.58
N ALA A 152 14.53 -8.41 7.45
CA ALA A 152 13.88 -8.40 6.15
C ALA A 152 12.71 -9.41 6.08
N ALA A 153 12.88 -10.61 6.64
CA ALA A 153 11.81 -11.62 6.76
C ALA A 153 10.63 -11.06 7.55
N ASP A 154 10.87 -10.48 8.73
CA ASP A 154 9.83 -9.90 9.57
C ASP A 154 9.13 -8.73 8.88
N ARG A 155 9.88 -7.87 8.19
CA ARG A 155 9.33 -6.77 7.38
C ARG A 155 8.42 -7.31 6.27
N LEU A 156 8.83 -8.37 5.57
CA LEU A 156 8.05 -8.99 4.50
C LEU A 156 6.82 -9.72 5.05
N ARG A 157 6.96 -10.52 6.11
CA ARG A 157 5.85 -11.20 6.81
C ARG A 157 4.79 -10.22 7.30
N ARG A 158 5.20 -9.07 7.86
CA ARG A 158 4.25 -8.00 8.22
C ARG A 158 3.48 -7.48 7.01
N ARG A 159 4.11 -7.40 5.82
CA ARG A 159 3.44 -6.98 4.59
C ARG A 159 2.53 -8.07 4.02
N ILE A 160 2.94 -9.33 4.09
CA ILE A 160 2.11 -10.49 3.72
C ILE A 160 0.86 -10.52 4.60
N ALA A 161 1.03 -10.46 5.93
CA ALA A 161 -0.07 -10.52 6.89
C ALA A 161 -1.11 -9.39 6.73
N VAL A 162 -0.73 -8.25 6.14
CA VAL A 162 -1.64 -7.15 5.80
C VAL A 162 -2.48 -7.46 4.54
N ARG A 163 -1.99 -8.32 3.66
CA ARG A 163 -2.62 -8.75 2.40
C ARG A 163 -3.35 -10.09 2.51
N THR A 164 -2.97 -10.95 3.45
CA THR A 164 -3.68 -12.21 3.72
C THR A 164 -5.00 -11.93 4.47
N PRO A 165 -6.15 -12.43 4.00
CA PRO A 165 -7.38 -12.42 4.77
C PRO A 165 -7.18 -13.15 6.11
N PRO A 166 -7.90 -12.81 7.18
CA PRO A 166 -7.89 -13.62 8.40
C PRO A 166 -8.32 -15.05 8.11
N ALA A 167 -7.81 -16.00 8.89
CA ALA A 167 -8.34 -17.35 8.86
C ALA A 167 -9.82 -17.33 9.27
N ASP A 168 -10.62 -18.19 8.64
CA ASP A 168 -12.01 -18.41 9.02
C ASP A 168 -12.06 -18.83 10.50
N GLY A 169 -12.75 -18.05 11.33
CA GLY A 169 -12.79 -18.32 12.78
C GLY A 169 -13.20 -17.15 13.69
N ASP A 170 -13.40 -15.95 13.16
CA ASP A 170 -13.82 -14.78 13.96
C ASP A 170 -15.33 -14.45 13.84
N GLY A 171 -16.11 -15.40 13.31
CA GLY A 171 -17.56 -15.31 13.18
C GLY A 171 -18.05 -14.42 12.03
N ALA A 172 -17.15 -13.97 11.15
CA ALA A 172 -17.52 -13.16 10.00
C ALA A 172 -17.89 -14.00 8.78
N GLU A 173 -18.95 -13.60 8.09
CA GLU A 173 -19.22 -14.04 6.71
C GLU A 173 -18.29 -13.29 5.74
N SER A 174 -17.91 -13.95 4.66
CA SER A 174 -16.91 -13.46 3.71
C SER A 174 -17.50 -13.37 2.30
N PHE A 175 -17.26 -12.25 1.61
CA PHE A 175 -17.75 -11.99 0.25
C PHE A 175 -16.65 -11.38 -0.62
N MET A 176 -16.81 -11.47 -1.95
CA MET A 176 -15.95 -10.82 -2.96
C MET A 176 -14.47 -11.09 -2.69
N ASP A 177 -14.01 -12.34 -2.78
CA ASP A 177 -12.65 -12.80 -2.41
C ASP A 177 -12.22 -12.65 -0.93
N GLY A 178 -13.13 -12.22 -0.07
CA GLY A 178 -12.84 -11.85 1.31
C GLY A 178 -12.43 -10.40 1.50
N SER A 179 -12.47 -9.59 0.44
CA SER A 179 -12.41 -8.13 0.53
C SER A 179 -13.55 -7.54 1.37
N VAL A 180 -14.70 -8.20 1.42
CA VAL A 180 -15.83 -7.80 2.26
C VAL A 180 -16.04 -8.83 3.35
N ARG A 181 -16.01 -8.38 4.61
CA ARG A 181 -16.34 -9.20 5.77
C ARG A 181 -17.53 -8.63 6.50
N HIS A 182 -18.46 -9.48 6.87
CA HIS A 182 -19.70 -9.13 7.51
C HIS A 182 -19.77 -9.78 8.90
N TYR A 183 -19.87 -8.93 9.92
CA TYR A 183 -20.06 -9.33 11.31
C TYR A 183 -21.50 -9.00 11.70
N PRO A 184 -22.41 -9.98 11.67
CA PRO A 184 -23.82 -9.72 11.90
C PRO A 184 -24.05 -9.24 13.33
N ALA A 185 -24.93 -8.26 13.46
CA ALA A 185 -25.62 -7.94 14.71
C ALA A 185 -27.12 -7.90 14.41
N GLY A 186 -27.96 -8.18 15.40
CA GLY A 186 -29.41 -8.15 15.19
C GLY A 186 -29.90 -6.78 14.70
N GLY A 187 -30.93 -6.76 13.85
CA GLY A 187 -31.58 -5.55 13.35
C GLY A 187 -31.34 -5.26 11.87
N ASP A 188 -31.73 -4.06 11.42
CA ASP A 188 -31.66 -3.61 10.01
C ASP A 188 -30.62 -2.49 9.78
N ARG A 189 -29.66 -2.37 10.70
CA ARG A 189 -28.65 -1.30 10.76
C ARG A 189 -27.24 -1.84 10.57
N ALA A 190 -26.44 -1.18 9.76
CA ALA A 190 -25.04 -1.54 9.55
C ALA A 190 -24.10 -0.33 9.53
N LEU A 191 -22.85 -0.55 9.93
CA LEU A 191 -21.74 0.36 9.74
C LEU A 191 -20.74 -0.28 8.77
N VAL A 192 -20.46 0.40 7.66
CA VAL A 192 -19.50 -0.04 6.64
C VAL A 192 -18.16 0.63 6.86
N TRP A 193 -17.14 -0.14 7.22
CA TRP A 193 -15.80 0.36 7.50
C TRP A 193 -14.82 0.04 6.38
N PHE A 194 -14.37 1.08 5.67
CA PHE A 194 -13.30 1.00 4.69
C PHE A 194 -11.93 1.02 5.39
N LEU A 195 -11.20 -0.08 5.26
CA LEU A 195 -9.89 -0.27 5.86
C LEU A 195 -8.78 -0.07 4.82
N HIS A 196 -7.73 0.65 5.21
CA HIS A 196 -6.54 0.77 4.37
C HIS A 196 -5.70 -0.52 4.38
N ALA A 197 -5.64 -1.20 5.52
CA ALA A 197 -4.77 -2.34 5.75
C ALA A 197 -5.39 -3.30 6.78
N TRP A 198 -4.90 -4.54 6.80
CA TRP A 198 -5.27 -5.55 7.80
C TRP A 198 -4.08 -5.85 8.74
N SER A 199 -3.56 -4.82 9.41
CA SER A 199 -2.50 -4.99 10.41
C SER A 199 -3.03 -5.64 11.70
N SER A 200 -2.14 -6.09 12.59
CA SER A 200 -2.54 -6.55 13.93
C SER A 200 -3.27 -5.47 14.73
N VAL A 201 -2.92 -4.20 14.51
CA VAL A 201 -3.60 -3.06 15.12
C VAL A 201 -5.01 -2.93 14.55
N ASP A 202 -5.17 -3.02 13.23
CA ASP A 202 -6.48 -2.97 12.57
C ASP A 202 -7.40 -4.10 13.06
N ARG A 203 -6.87 -5.32 13.20
CA ARG A 203 -7.61 -6.45 13.77
C ARG A 203 -8.16 -6.16 15.17
N ALA A 204 -7.30 -5.64 16.05
CA ALA A 204 -7.71 -5.29 17.41
C ALA A 204 -8.76 -4.16 17.41
N MET A 205 -8.63 -3.17 16.52
CA MET A 205 -9.61 -2.10 16.38
C MET A 205 -10.94 -2.60 15.83
N VAL A 206 -10.92 -3.49 14.83
CA VAL A 206 -12.13 -4.14 14.27
C VAL A 206 -12.85 -4.95 15.35
N ALA A 207 -12.14 -5.79 16.11
CA ALA A 207 -12.75 -6.57 17.18
C ALA A 207 -13.45 -5.69 18.22
N ARG A 208 -12.78 -4.65 18.73
CA ARG A 208 -13.37 -3.72 19.70
C ARG A 208 -14.57 -2.95 19.15
N THR A 209 -14.46 -2.48 17.91
CA THR A 209 -15.53 -1.70 17.26
C THR A 209 -16.73 -2.61 16.97
N ARG A 210 -16.50 -3.85 16.53
CA ARG A 210 -17.53 -4.87 16.35
C ARG A 210 -18.30 -5.11 17.64
N ASP A 211 -17.59 -5.39 18.73
CA ASP A 211 -18.22 -5.71 20.03
C ASP A 211 -19.03 -4.52 20.56
N PHE A 212 -18.48 -3.31 20.41
CA PHE A 212 -19.19 -2.07 20.74
C PHE A 212 -20.48 -1.89 19.91
N LEU A 213 -20.40 -2.03 18.58
CA LEU A 213 -21.57 -1.87 17.70
C LEU A 213 -22.64 -2.96 17.91
N ALA A 214 -22.20 -4.20 18.17
CA ALA A 214 -23.09 -5.31 18.48
C ALA A 214 -23.94 -5.04 19.74
N GLY A 215 -23.36 -4.40 20.76
CA GLY A 215 -24.06 -3.93 21.95
C GLY A 215 -25.18 -2.91 21.67
N HIS A 216 -25.17 -2.27 20.49
CA HIS A 216 -26.20 -1.35 20.03
C HIS A 216 -27.08 -1.93 18.91
N GLY A 217 -26.93 -3.21 18.56
CA GLY A 217 -27.66 -3.87 17.47
C GLY A 217 -27.34 -3.26 16.11
N ILE A 218 -26.06 -2.96 15.86
CA ILE A 218 -25.54 -2.45 14.59
C ILE A 218 -24.51 -3.44 14.08
N ALA A 219 -24.73 -3.96 12.87
CA ALA A 219 -23.78 -4.87 12.25
C ALA A 219 -22.53 -4.11 11.78
N LEU A 220 -21.38 -4.79 11.75
CA LEU A 220 -20.16 -4.24 11.17
C LEU A 220 -19.88 -4.93 9.83
N VAL A 221 -19.67 -4.15 8.77
CA VAL A 221 -19.21 -4.65 7.48
C VAL A 221 -17.87 -4.00 7.19
N THR A 222 -16.79 -4.78 7.11
CA THR A 222 -15.48 -4.24 6.77
C THR A 222 -15.20 -4.45 5.28
N VAL A 223 -14.70 -3.42 4.62
CA VAL A 223 -14.27 -3.43 3.22
C VAL A 223 -12.77 -3.23 3.17
N ARG A 224 -12.07 -4.13 2.49
CA ARG A 224 -10.62 -4.13 2.33
C ARG A 224 -10.26 -4.12 0.86
N ASP A 225 -9.42 -3.17 0.49
CA ASP A 225 -8.78 -3.15 -0.80
C ASP A 225 -7.39 -3.82 -0.72
N SER A 226 -7.30 -5.04 -1.24
CA SER A 226 -6.07 -5.85 -1.33
C SER A 226 -4.97 -5.18 -2.17
N ARG A 227 -5.28 -4.17 -2.99
CA ARG A 227 -4.31 -3.41 -3.78
C ARG A 227 -3.80 -2.18 -3.03
N GLY A 228 -4.49 -1.77 -1.96
CA GLY A 228 -4.08 -0.67 -1.07
C GLY A 228 -4.35 0.71 -1.65
N MET A 229 -5.36 0.82 -2.52
CA MET A 229 -5.89 2.07 -3.07
C MET A 229 -7.06 2.61 -2.23
N ALA A 230 -7.24 2.06 -1.03
CA ALA A 230 -8.28 2.43 -0.09
C ALA A 230 -9.71 2.30 -0.67
N GLY A 231 -9.93 1.48 -1.70
CA GLY A 231 -11.23 1.30 -2.35
C GLY A 231 -11.57 2.32 -3.44
N LEU A 232 -10.66 3.26 -3.75
CA LEU A 232 -10.88 4.28 -4.78
C LEU A 232 -10.99 3.75 -6.20
N ASP A 233 -10.46 2.55 -6.43
CA ASP A 233 -10.46 1.90 -7.73
C ASP A 233 -11.28 0.61 -7.70
N GLY A 234 -12.20 0.46 -6.74
CA GLY A 234 -12.89 -0.81 -6.48
C GLY A 234 -12.05 -1.82 -5.69
N TRP A 235 -12.68 -2.93 -5.30
CA TRP A 235 -12.13 -3.97 -4.43
C TRP A 235 -12.66 -5.36 -4.79
N GLY A 236 -11.99 -6.40 -4.28
CA GLY A 236 -12.32 -7.79 -4.57
C GLY A 236 -12.31 -8.09 -6.08
N ASP A 237 -13.27 -8.91 -6.51
CA ASP A 237 -13.49 -9.26 -7.92
C ASP A 237 -13.84 -8.06 -8.82
N HIS A 238 -14.10 -6.88 -8.25
CA HIS A 238 -14.37 -5.62 -8.96
C HIS A 238 -13.20 -4.63 -8.89
N ALA A 239 -11.98 -5.12 -8.73
CA ALA A 239 -10.76 -4.34 -8.87
C ALA A 239 -10.71 -3.67 -10.27
N GLY A 240 -10.65 -2.34 -10.31
CA GLY A 240 -10.69 -1.52 -11.52
C GLY A 240 -12.10 -1.04 -11.91
N ASP A 241 -13.15 -1.51 -11.21
CA ASP A 241 -14.54 -1.10 -11.42
C ASP A 241 -15.17 -0.65 -10.09
N ARG A 242 -14.87 0.58 -9.69
CA ARG A 242 -15.41 1.18 -8.45
C ARG A 242 -16.94 1.15 -8.41
N ALA A 243 -17.60 1.48 -9.52
CA ALA A 243 -19.06 1.52 -9.58
C ALA A 243 -19.67 0.12 -9.42
N GLY A 244 -19.06 -0.90 -10.04
CA GLY A 244 -19.41 -2.31 -9.83
C GLY A 244 -19.22 -2.75 -8.39
N ALA A 245 -18.08 -2.42 -7.77
CA ALA A 245 -17.79 -2.76 -6.39
C ALA A 245 -18.81 -2.15 -5.41
N VAL A 246 -19.17 -0.88 -5.60
CA VAL A 246 -20.19 -0.17 -4.81
C VAL A 246 -21.57 -0.82 -4.99
N ARG A 247 -21.97 -1.14 -6.23
CA ARG A 247 -23.26 -1.82 -6.50
C ARG A 247 -23.30 -3.21 -5.86
N ALA A 248 -22.22 -3.97 -5.93
CA ALA A 248 -22.11 -5.30 -5.33
C ALA A 248 -22.24 -5.21 -3.81
N LEU A 249 -21.50 -4.31 -3.16
CA LEU A 249 -21.59 -4.09 -1.71
C LEU A 249 -22.98 -3.63 -1.27
N ALA A 250 -23.61 -2.71 -2.00
CA ALA A 250 -24.99 -2.30 -1.74
C ALA A 250 -25.98 -3.48 -1.89
N GLY A 251 -25.74 -4.37 -2.85
CA GLY A 251 -26.48 -5.62 -3.02
C GLY A 251 -26.35 -6.55 -1.82
N ILE A 252 -25.13 -6.72 -1.30
CA ILE A 252 -24.84 -7.51 -0.09
C ILE A 252 -25.60 -6.91 1.10
N LEU A 253 -25.51 -5.60 1.33
CA LEU A 253 -26.23 -4.94 2.44
C LEU A 253 -27.74 -5.16 2.37
N ARG A 254 -28.34 -5.03 1.18
CA ARG A 254 -29.78 -5.29 0.98
C ARG A 254 -30.14 -6.76 1.20
N ALA A 255 -29.32 -7.69 0.73
CA ALA A 255 -29.56 -9.12 0.91
C ALA A 255 -29.50 -9.53 2.40
N GLN A 256 -28.66 -8.85 3.18
CA GLN A 256 -28.57 -9.02 4.64
C GLN A 256 -29.68 -8.27 5.41
N GLY A 257 -30.59 -7.58 4.71
CA GLY A 257 -31.72 -6.88 5.33
C GLY A 257 -31.38 -5.51 5.91
N TYR A 258 -30.18 -4.96 5.64
CA TYR A 258 -29.78 -3.65 6.13
C TYR A 258 -30.44 -2.54 5.31
N ARG A 259 -31.41 -1.85 5.93
CA ARG A 259 -32.14 -0.72 5.34
C ARG A 259 -31.49 0.62 5.68
N ARG A 260 -30.72 0.65 6.77
CA ARG A 260 -30.09 1.86 7.29
C ARG A 260 -28.61 1.59 7.48
N HIS A 261 -27.76 2.35 6.80
CA HIS A 261 -26.32 2.19 6.94
C HIS A 261 -25.60 3.51 6.98
N VAL A 262 -24.40 3.47 7.55
CA VAL A 262 -23.42 4.55 7.60
C VAL A 262 -22.06 4.02 7.19
N ALA A 263 -21.14 4.91 6.84
CA ALA A 263 -19.79 4.53 6.47
C ALA A 263 -18.73 5.14 7.39
N THR A 264 -17.57 4.49 7.51
CA THR A 264 -16.40 5.05 8.18
C THR A 264 -15.10 4.64 7.52
N GLY A 265 -14.06 5.46 7.71
CA GLY A 265 -12.73 5.21 7.19
C GLY A 265 -11.72 6.28 7.65
N ASN A 266 -10.45 6.03 7.37
CA ASN A 266 -9.35 6.92 7.72
C ASN A 266 -8.55 7.32 6.49
N SER A 267 -8.12 8.58 6.42
CA SER A 267 -7.32 9.11 5.34
C SER A 267 -8.04 8.88 3.99
N MET A 268 -7.35 8.31 3.02
CA MET A 268 -7.97 7.93 1.73
C MET A 268 -9.16 6.98 1.88
N SER A 269 -9.17 6.07 2.86
CA SER A 269 -10.32 5.17 3.07
C SER A 269 -11.51 5.90 3.68
N GLY A 270 -11.27 7.02 4.36
CA GLY A 270 -12.31 7.95 4.76
C GLY A 270 -12.99 8.60 3.56
N SER A 271 -12.22 9.05 2.56
CA SER A 271 -12.79 9.57 1.31
C SER A 271 -13.62 8.52 0.58
N SER A 272 -13.14 7.27 0.48
CA SER A 272 -13.92 6.15 -0.08
C SER A 272 -15.20 5.87 0.69
N ALA A 273 -15.18 5.97 2.02
CA ALA A 273 -16.37 5.83 2.85
C ALA A 273 -17.41 6.92 2.53
N ILE A 274 -17.00 8.17 2.30
CA ILE A 274 -17.91 9.24 1.90
C ILE A 274 -18.47 8.99 0.51
N TRP A 275 -17.63 8.66 -0.49
CA TRP A 275 -18.11 8.34 -1.85
C TRP A 275 -19.12 7.19 -1.83
N PHE A 276 -18.81 6.10 -1.14
CA PHE A 276 -19.73 4.98 -0.96
C PHE A 276 -21.03 5.41 -0.29
N ALA A 277 -20.94 6.19 0.79
CA ALA A 277 -22.12 6.65 1.53
C ALA A 277 -23.04 7.50 0.65
N VAL A 278 -22.47 8.42 -0.14
CA VAL A 278 -23.21 9.24 -1.12
C VAL A 278 -23.87 8.37 -2.19
N GLU A 279 -23.12 7.45 -2.80
CA GLU A 279 -23.61 6.64 -3.92
C GLU A 279 -24.64 5.58 -3.55
N THR A 280 -24.64 5.16 -2.28
CA THR A 280 -25.58 4.15 -1.78
C THR A 280 -26.75 4.74 -1.01
N GLY A 281 -26.81 6.07 -0.86
CA GLY A 281 -27.84 6.73 -0.06
C GLY A 281 -27.75 6.40 1.44
N ALA A 282 -26.53 6.20 1.96
CA ALA A 282 -26.29 6.03 3.38
C ALA A 282 -26.67 7.30 4.16
N LEU A 283 -26.90 7.15 5.47
CA LEU A 283 -27.33 8.25 6.35
C LEU A 283 -26.20 9.26 6.64
N GLY A 284 -24.95 8.82 6.53
CA GLY A 284 -23.80 9.65 6.87
C GLY A 284 -22.48 8.91 6.83
N ALA A 285 -21.41 9.65 7.10
CA ALA A 285 -20.06 9.13 7.25
C ALA A 285 -19.33 9.74 8.46
N LEU A 286 -18.63 8.88 9.21
CA LEU A 286 -17.64 9.29 10.21
C LEU A 286 -16.26 9.02 9.66
N VAL A 287 -15.44 10.05 9.52
CA VAL A 287 -14.12 9.93 8.88
C VAL A 287 -13.02 10.57 9.70
N ILE A 288 -11.83 10.00 9.59
CA ILE A 288 -10.63 10.49 10.28
C ILE A 288 -9.64 10.97 9.21
N ASN A 289 -9.25 12.24 9.21
CA ASN A 289 -8.29 12.83 8.26
C ASN A 289 -8.65 12.59 6.77
N ALA A 290 -9.94 12.61 6.41
CA ALA A 290 -10.36 12.40 5.03
C ALA A 290 -10.05 13.61 4.12
N PHE A 291 -9.93 13.34 2.83
CA PHE A 291 -9.79 14.34 1.79
C PHE A 291 -11.14 14.61 1.14
N ALA A 292 -11.46 15.87 0.86
CA ALA A 292 -12.66 16.29 0.11
C ALA A 292 -12.59 15.96 -1.39
N GLY A 293 -11.47 15.43 -1.87
CA GLY A 293 -11.22 15.04 -3.24
C GLY A 293 -9.78 14.53 -3.34
N LEU A 294 -9.33 14.17 -4.54
CA LEU A 294 -7.89 13.98 -4.73
C LEU A 294 -7.18 15.32 -4.57
N PRO A 295 -6.14 15.42 -3.72
CA PRO A 295 -5.33 16.63 -3.64
C PRO A 295 -4.81 17.02 -5.02
N ARG A 296 -4.73 18.33 -5.27
CA ARG A 296 -4.03 18.83 -6.46
C ARG A 296 -2.53 18.68 -6.29
N ARG A 297 -1.82 18.65 -7.40
CA ARG A 297 -0.36 18.42 -7.39
C ARG A 297 0.38 19.51 -6.60
N GLU A 298 -0.09 20.76 -6.70
CA GLU A 298 0.44 21.93 -5.99
C GLU A 298 0.16 21.91 -4.48
N GLU A 299 -0.87 21.18 -4.03
CA GLU A 299 -1.25 21.05 -2.61
C GLU A 299 -0.37 20.04 -1.88
N VAL A 300 0.29 19.14 -2.63
CA VAL A 300 1.06 18.04 -2.07
C VAL A 300 2.54 18.42 -1.90
N PRO A 301 3.06 18.49 -0.65
CA PRO A 301 4.44 18.86 -0.41
C PRO A 301 5.41 17.72 -0.76
N GLY A 302 6.46 18.09 -1.49
CA GLY A 302 7.59 17.22 -1.80
C GLY A 302 7.37 16.31 -3.01
N ARG A 303 8.43 16.17 -3.82
CA ARG A 303 8.41 15.42 -5.10
C ARG A 303 7.95 13.96 -4.94
N LEU A 304 8.26 13.31 -3.81
CA LEU A 304 7.86 11.93 -3.56
C LEU A 304 6.35 11.78 -3.40
N ASN A 305 5.71 12.69 -2.68
CA ASN A 305 4.28 12.66 -2.46
C ASN A 305 3.51 13.07 -3.73
N GLN A 306 4.04 14.04 -4.49
CA GLN A 306 3.50 14.36 -5.81
C GLN A 306 3.52 13.14 -6.74
N ARG A 307 4.64 12.39 -6.79
CA ARG A 307 4.70 11.12 -7.55
C ARG A 307 3.76 10.03 -7.03
N ARG A 308 3.39 10.06 -5.74
CA ARG A 308 2.38 9.13 -5.19
C ARG A 308 1.00 9.53 -5.67
N LEU A 309 0.69 10.82 -5.66
CA LEU A 309 -0.56 11.37 -6.21
C LEU A 309 -0.67 11.10 -7.71
N ASP A 310 0.37 11.38 -8.51
CA ASP A 310 0.35 11.12 -9.95
C ASP A 310 0.02 9.66 -10.28
N ARG A 311 0.60 8.73 -9.51
CA ARG A 311 0.33 7.29 -9.64
C ARG A 311 -1.08 6.90 -9.20
N LEU A 312 -1.64 7.60 -8.21
CA LEU A 312 -3.01 7.41 -7.80
C LEU A 312 -3.96 7.84 -8.92
N VAL A 313 -3.78 9.08 -9.42
CA VAL A 313 -4.57 9.67 -10.52
C VAL A 313 -4.50 8.81 -11.79
N ALA A 314 -3.29 8.36 -12.17
CA ALA A 314 -3.12 7.52 -13.35
C ALA A 314 -3.88 6.19 -13.27
N ARG A 315 -4.12 5.67 -12.06
CA ARG A 315 -4.80 4.39 -11.84
C ARG A 315 -6.31 4.54 -11.67
N THR A 316 -6.76 5.56 -10.95
CA THR A 316 -8.20 5.77 -10.67
C THR A 316 -8.92 6.51 -11.79
N GLY A 317 -8.19 7.06 -12.76
CA GLY A 317 -8.71 8.10 -13.64
C GLY A 317 -8.83 9.45 -12.93
N THR A 318 -8.96 10.53 -13.70
CA THR A 318 -9.05 11.92 -13.21
C THR A 318 -10.42 12.31 -12.65
N ASP A 319 -11.40 11.41 -12.68
CA ASP A 319 -12.82 11.78 -12.59
C ASP A 319 -13.44 11.43 -11.23
N LEU A 320 -12.68 11.44 -10.14
CA LEU A 320 -13.26 11.36 -8.81
C LEU A 320 -13.94 12.69 -8.47
N PRO A 321 -15.28 12.72 -8.28
CA PRO A 321 -15.99 13.96 -8.02
C PRO A 321 -15.54 14.54 -6.67
N GLU A 322 -15.38 15.86 -6.65
CA GLU A 322 -15.14 16.64 -5.44
C GLU A 322 -16.30 16.39 -4.45
N LEU A 323 -15.98 15.78 -3.31
CA LEU A 323 -16.94 15.28 -2.32
C LEU A 323 -17.72 16.40 -1.65
N ASP A 324 -17.10 17.56 -1.43
CA ASP A 324 -17.77 18.73 -0.87
C ASP A 324 -18.95 19.19 -1.75
N ARG A 325 -18.77 19.16 -3.08
CA ARG A 325 -19.86 19.47 -4.03
C ARG A 325 -20.95 18.42 -4.03
N ALA A 326 -20.57 17.14 -3.99
CA ALA A 326 -21.53 16.04 -3.94
C ALA A 326 -22.38 16.10 -2.66
N LEU A 327 -21.75 16.44 -1.52
CA LEU A 327 -22.42 16.58 -0.23
C LEU A 327 -23.31 17.81 -0.15
N ALA A 328 -22.95 18.94 -0.79
CA ALA A 328 -23.78 20.16 -0.76
C ALA A 328 -25.23 19.93 -1.24
N GLY A 329 -25.45 18.93 -2.12
CA GLY A 329 -26.78 18.53 -2.58
C GLY A 329 -27.55 17.59 -1.63
N LEU A 330 -26.98 17.23 -0.47
CA LEU A 330 -27.50 16.22 0.45
C LEU A 330 -27.67 16.78 1.88
N PRO A 331 -28.67 17.64 2.13
CA PRO A 331 -28.82 18.32 3.42
C PRO A 331 -29.14 17.37 4.60
N GLY A 332 -29.65 16.16 4.33
CA GLY A 332 -29.91 15.14 5.35
C GLY A 332 -28.71 14.24 5.69
N PHE A 333 -27.59 14.41 4.99
CA PHE A 333 -26.40 13.56 5.18
C PHE A 333 -25.59 14.02 6.39
N VAL A 334 -25.28 13.14 7.33
CA VAL A 334 -24.44 13.51 8.49
C VAL A 334 -22.97 13.26 8.18
N LEU A 335 -22.12 14.28 8.28
CA LEU A 335 -20.66 14.12 8.17
C LEU A 335 -19.98 14.45 9.51
N HIS A 336 -19.33 13.48 10.14
CA HIS A 336 -18.42 13.72 11.27
C HIS A 336 -16.98 13.60 10.79
N LEU A 337 -16.24 14.71 10.79
CA LEU A 337 -14.84 14.76 10.38
C LEU A 337 -13.93 14.98 11.57
N HIS A 338 -13.21 13.93 11.95
CA HIS A 338 -12.16 13.97 12.95
C HIS A 338 -10.82 14.29 12.27
N HIS A 339 -10.12 15.33 12.68
CA HIS A 339 -8.86 15.70 12.06
C HIS A 339 -7.76 15.99 13.08
N SER A 340 -6.51 15.78 12.66
CA SER A 340 -5.33 16.26 13.37
C SER A 340 -4.83 17.57 12.76
N ASP A 341 -4.47 18.54 13.60
CA ASP A 341 -4.02 19.87 13.15
C ASP A 341 -2.59 19.89 12.58
N SER A 342 -1.93 18.74 12.51
CA SER A 342 -0.50 18.60 12.22
C SER A 342 -0.13 18.70 10.74
N SER A 343 -1.10 18.65 9.81
CA SER A 343 -0.83 18.66 8.36
C SER A 343 -1.55 19.80 7.65
N PRO A 344 -0.82 20.72 6.99
CA PRO A 344 -1.42 21.76 6.14
C PRO A 344 -2.37 21.20 5.07
N LEU A 345 -2.06 20.01 4.54
CA LEU A 345 -2.91 19.34 3.56
C LEU A 345 -4.28 18.96 4.15
N TYR A 346 -4.32 18.44 5.38
CA TYR A 346 -5.60 18.10 6.02
C TYR A 346 -6.41 19.35 6.36
N ARG A 347 -5.76 20.45 6.78
CA ARG A 347 -6.45 21.72 7.05
C ARG A 347 -7.23 22.23 5.84
N LEU A 348 -6.62 22.19 4.65
CA LEU A 348 -7.30 22.59 3.42
C LEU A 348 -8.60 21.81 3.18
N HIS A 349 -8.59 20.48 3.37
CA HIS A 349 -9.80 19.66 3.17
C HIS A 349 -10.81 19.81 4.32
N VAL A 350 -10.34 20.04 5.54
CA VAL A 350 -11.20 20.38 6.68
C VAL A 350 -11.95 21.68 6.42
N ASP A 351 -11.28 22.72 5.91
CA ASP A 351 -11.92 24.00 5.59
C ASP A 351 -13.01 23.83 4.51
N ARG A 352 -12.76 23.00 3.49
CA ARG A 352 -13.74 22.67 2.45
C ARG A 352 -14.98 21.97 3.02
N PHE A 353 -14.79 20.98 3.89
CA PHE A 353 -15.91 20.32 4.56
C PHE A 353 -16.61 21.24 5.59
N GLY A 354 -15.87 22.11 6.26
CA GLY A 354 -16.40 23.05 7.26
C GLY A 354 -17.36 24.10 6.69
N ALA A 355 -17.33 24.31 5.37
CA ALA A 355 -18.31 25.14 4.68
C ALA A 355 -19.68 24.45 4.50
N LEU A 356 -19.80 23.15 4.78
CA LEU A 356 -21.03 22.39 4.64
C LEU A 356 -21.84 22.44 5.96
N PRO A 357 -23.13 22.81 5.93
CA PRO A 357 -23.96 22.92 7.15
C PRO A 357 -24.16 21.58 7.87
N GLN A 358 -24.01 20.47 7.16
CA GLN A 358 -24.19 19.12 7.68
C GLN A 358 -22.88 18.45 8.16
N ALA A 359 -21.74 19.17 8.07
CA ALA A 359 -20.46 18.71 8.57
C ALA A 359 -20.25 19.15 10.03
N ARG A 360 -19.86 18.19 10.88
CA ARG A 360 -19.38 18.42 12.23
C ARG A 360 -17.89 18.13 12.29
N LEU A 361 -17.12 19.13 12.69
CA LEU A 361 -15.66 19.07 12.74
C LEU A 361 -15.20 18.80 14.17
N PHE A 362 -14.34 17.80 14.33
CA PHE A 362 -13.74 17.42 15.61
C PHE A 362 -12.23 17.51 15.50
N ALA A 363 -11.65 18.60 15.98
CA ALA A 363 -10.22 18.78 16.04
C ALA A 363 -9.63 17.94 17.18
N HIS A 364 -8.56 17.21 16.90
CA HIS A 364 -7.79 16.47 17.89
C HIS A 364 -6.37 17.03 17.91
N GLY A 365 -6.00 17.62 19.05
CA GLY A 365 -4.62 18.04 19.28
C GLY A 365 -3.65 16.88 19.10
N SER A 366 -2.46 17.19 18.60
CA SER A 366 -1.40 16.20 18.37
C SER A 366 -1.06 15.39 19.63
N GLY A 367 -1.28 15.98 20.82
CA GLY A 367 -1.04 15.35 22.13
C GLY A 367 0.42 14.99 22.36
N ASP A 368 0.92 15.17 23.58
CA ASP A 368 2.30 14.82 23.94
C ASP A 368 2.56 13.30 23.92
N ASP A 369 1.50 12.48 23.80
CA ASP A 369 1.55 11.03 23.91
C ASP A 369 2.01 10.31 22.61
N GLY A 370 2.23 11.04 21.51
CA GLY A 370 2.82 10.51 20.26
C GLY A 370 1.99 9.45 19.52
N GLY A 371 0.77 9.14 19.95
CA GLY A 371 -0.08 8.10 19.36
C GLY A 371 -0.79 8.50 18.07
N HIS A 372 -0.88 7.57 17.11
CA HIS A 372 -1.62 7.76 15.85
C HIS A 372 -3.13 8.00 16.12
N LEU A 373 -3.71 9.10 15.61
CA LEU A 373 -5.10 9.54 15.92
C LEU A 373 -6.14 8.42 15.81
N VAL A 374 -6.07 7.60 14.76
CA VAL A 374 -6.96 6.45 14.58
C VAL A 374 -6.92 5.50 15.77
N ALA A 375 -5.73 5.13 16.24
CA ALA A 375 -5.61 4.20 17.37
C ALA A 375 -6.23 4.77 18.65
N ARG A 376 -6.14 6.10 18.86
CA ARG A 376 -6.78 6.80 19.97
C ARG A 376 -8.31 6.76 19.88
N LEU A 377 -8.87 7.04 18.71
CA LEU A 377 -10.33 7.07 18.51
C LEU A 377 -10.97 5.66 18.60
N HIS A 378 -10.20 4.62 18.31
CA HIS A 378 -10.60 3.22 18.48
C HIS A 378 -10.10 2.57 19.79
N ALA A 379 -9.69 3.37 20.77
CA ALA A 379 -9.41 2.89 22.12
C ALA A 379 -10.74 2.56 22.84
N PRO A 380 -10.79 1.51 23.70
CA PRO A 380 -12.03 1.10 24.36
C PRO A 380 -12.79 2.23 25.06
N ASP A 381 -12.08 3.13 25.74
CA ASP A 381 -12.61 4.27 26.49
C ASP A 381 -13.07 5.44 25.60
N ARG A 382 -12.71 5.42 24.31
CA ARG A 382 -12.99 6.51 23.35
C ARG A 382 -14.04 6.15 22.30
N LEU A 383 -14.34 4.85 22.12
CA LEU A 383 -15.32 4.41 21.12
C LEU A 383 -16.69 5.06 21.32
N ALA A 384 -17.19 5.08 22.55
CA ALA A 384 -18.47 5.70 22.86
C ALA A 384 -18.51 7.20 22.51
N GLY A 385 -17.49 7.96 22.92
CA GLY A 385 -17.40 9.40 22.63
C GLY A 385 -17.15 9.73 21.16
N THR A 386 -16.65 8.77 20.37
CA THR A 386 -16.42 8.93 18.93
C THR A 386 -17.66 8.55 18.13
N TYR A 387 -18.23 7.37 18.39
CA TYR A 387 -19.28 6.79 17.56
C TYR A 387 -20.70 7.14 18.00
N LEU A 388 -21.01 7.24 19.31
CA LEU A 388 -22.40 7.48 19.74
C LEU A 388 -22.97 8.81 19.23
N PRO A 389 -22.25 9.95 19.28
CA PRO A 389 -22.78 11.20 18.74
C PRO A 389 -23.13 11.09 17.26
N PHE A 390 -22.24 10.48 16.46
CA PHE A 390 -22.46 10.26 15.03
C PHE A 390 -23.65 9.33 14.76
N LEU A 391 -23.71 8.20 15.47
CA LEU A 391 -24.80 7.23 15.31
C LEU A 391 -26.14 7.83 15.74
N ALA A 392 -26.17 8.70 16.77
CA ALA A 392 -27.36 9.39 17.23
C ALA A 392 -27.82 10.46 16.22
N ASP A 393 -26.90 11.25 15.65
CA ASP A 393 -27.23 12.23 14.60
C ASP A 393 -27.81 11.55 13.35
N CYS A 394 -27.32 10.36 13.00
CA CYS A 394 -27.86 9.52 11.93
C CYS A 394 -29.18 8.82 12.33
N GLY A 395 -29.62 8.94 13.59
CA GLY A 395 -30.80 8.27 14.15
C GLY A 395 -30.68 6.74 14.22
N LEU A 396 -29.47 6.18 14.22
CA LEU A 396 -29.22 4.74 14.34
C LEU A 396 -29.31 4.28 15.79
N VAL A 397 -28.99 5.13 16.74
CA VAL A 397 -29.17 4.91 18.18
C VAL A 397 -30.01 6.04 18.76
N ALA A 398 -30.67 5.80 19.90
CA ALA A 398 -31.30 6.89 20.64
C ALA A 398 -30.23 7.91 21.04
N ALA A 399 -30.54 9.20 20.90
CA ALA A 399 -29.73 10.24 21.52
C ALA A 399 -29.81 10.03 23.04
N GLY A 400 -28.73 9.49 23.62
CA GLY A 400 -28.62 9.36 25.07
C GLY A 400 -28.67 10.76 25.69
N GLY A 401 -29.64 10.99 26.57
CA GLY A 401 -29.70 12.16 27.44
C GLY A 401 -28.72 12.06 28.61
#